data_AF-B7JRR8-F1
#
_entry.id   AF-B7JRR8-F1
#
_cell.length_a   1.000
_cell.length_b   1.000
_cell.length_c   1.000
_cell.angle_alpha   90.00
_cell.angle_beta   90.00
_cell.angle_gamma   90.00
#
_symmetry.space_group_name_H-M   'P 1'
#
loop_
_entity.id
_entity.type
_entity.pdbx_description
1 polymer ?
#
loop_
_entity_poly.entity_id
_entity_poly.type
_entity_poly.pdbx_seq_one_letter_code
_entity_poly.pdbx_strand_id
1 'polypeptide(L)' 'MNKKHWNTVYIHKDVEQVQINKMIDWSYDLVLQSFSKKKQQELLY' A
#
# COMPACT_ATOMS: atom_id res chain seq x y z
N MET A 1 8.97 1.13 12.08
CA MET A 1 7.64 0.71 11.56
C MET A 1 6.62 0.83 12.67
N ASN A 2 5.63 1.73 12.53
CA ASN A 2 4.53 1.78 13.48
C ASN A 2 3.70 0.50 13.34
N LYS A 3 3.78 -0.41 14.33
CA LYS A 3 3.12 -1.72 14.30
C LYS A 3 1.58 -1.63 14.25
N LYS A 4 0.99 -0.44 14.51
CA LYS A 4 -0.45 -0.20 14.36
C LYS A 4 -0.91 -0.12 12.91
N HIS A 5 -0.03 0.34 12.01
CA HIS A 5 -0.40 0.63 10.61
C HIS A 5 0.44 -0.15 9.59
N TRP A 6 1.55 -0.73 10.02
CA TRP A 6 2.50 -1.37 9.12
C TRP A 6 2.77 -2.81 9.53
N ASN A 7 2.52 -3.72 8.58
CA ASN A 7 2.83 -5.14 8.70
C ASN A 7 4.09 -5.47 7.90
N THR A 8 4.88 -6.42 8.37
CA THR A 8 6.01 -6.98 7.62
C THR A 8 5.56 -8.25 6.93
N VAL A 9 5.79 -8.35 5.62
CA VAL A 9 5.49 -9.54 4.81
C VAL A 9 6.79 -10.12 4.28
N TYR A 10 6.98 -11.43 4.42
CA TYR A 10 8.11 -12.15 3.85
C TYR A 10 7.72 -12.67 2.45
N ILE A 11 8.49 -12.27 1.43
CA ILE A 11 8.25 -12.66 0.03
C ILE A 11 8.71 -14.12 -0.17
N HIS A 12 8.02 -14.88 -1.05
CA HIS A 12 8.30 -16.28 -1.40
C HIS A 12 8.20 -17.28 -0.23
N LYS A 13 7.45 -16.92 0.82
CA LYS A 13 7.24 -17.78 1.96
C LYS A 13 5.77 -18.20 2.08
N ASP A 14 4.98 -17.43 2.81
CA ASP A 14 3.63 -17.83 3.23
C ASP A 14 2.53 -17.16 2.38
N VAL A 15 2.90 -16.24 1.48
CA VAL A 15 1.96 -15.43 0.68
C VAL A 15 2.30 -15.55 -0.80
N GLU A 16 1.31 -15.91 -1.60
CA GLU A 16 1.44 -15.99 -3.05
C GLU A 16 1.72 -14.61 -3.68
N GLN A 17 2.48 -14.59 -4.77
CA GLN A 17 2.84 -13.35 -5.47
C GLN A 17 1.62 -12.50 -5.86
N VAL A 18 0.52 -13.14 -6.28
CA VAL A 18 -0.72 -12.46 -6.66
C VAL A 18 -1.33 -11.72 -5.47
N GLN A 19 -1.28 -12.29 -4.26
CA GLN A 19 -1.75 -11.61 -3.06
C GLN A 19 -0.81 -10.47 -2.65
N ILE A 20 0.51 -10.66 -2.77
CA ILE A 20 1.49 -9.60 -2.50
C ILE A 20 1.22 -8.38 -3.40
N ASN A 21 0.97 -8.59 -4.69
CA ASN A 21 0.65 -7.51 -5.62
C ASN A 21 -0.62 -6.75 -5.17
N LYS A 22 -1.69 -7.47 -4.80
CA LYS A 22 -2.91 -6.85 -4.26
C LYS A 22 -2.66 -6.07 -2.97
N MET A 23 -1.82 -6.58 -2.07
CA MET A 23 -1.45 -5.88 -0.84
C MET A 23 -0.71 -4.56 -1.13
N ILE A 24 0.15 -4.54 -2.16
CA ILE A 24 0.84 -3.34 -2.62
C ILE A 24 -0.18 -2.32 -3.14
N ASP A 25 -1.11 -2.74 -4.02
CA ASP A 25 -2.15 -1.86 -4.56
C ASP A 25 -3.00 -1.24 -3.44
N TRP A 26 -3.48 -2.06 -2.49
CA TRP A 26 -4.27 -1.57 -1.35
C TRP A 26 -3.49 -0.62 -0.45
N SER A 27 -2.21 -0.90 -0.22
CA SER A 27 -1.35 -0.04 0.61
C SER A 27 -1.10 1.31 -0.07
N TYR A 28 -0.91 1.30 -1.39
CA TYR A 28 -0.79 2.52 -2.19
C TYR A 28 -2.08 3.36 -2.12
N ASP A 29 -3.23 2.74 -2.37
CA ASP A 29 -4.54 3.40 -2.34
C ASP A 29 -4.83 4.02 -0.96
N LEU A 30 -4.53 3.29 0.12
CA LEU A 30 -4.71 3.77 1.49
C LEU A 30 -3.87 5.04 1.75
N VAL A 31 -2.62 5.05 1.32
CA VAL A 31 -1.73 6.21 1.48
C VAL A 31 -2.20 7.37 0.61
N LEU A 32 -2.58 7.11 -0.65
CA LEU A 32 -3.08 8.14 -1.57
C LEU A 32 -4.34 8.80 -1.02
N GLN A 33 -5.30 8.01 -0.53
CA GLN A 33 -6.56 8.50 0.06
C GLN A 33 -6.34 9.31 1.35
N SER A 34 -5.24 9.09 2.06
CA SER A 34 -4.89 9.89 3.25
C SER A 34 -4.45 11.32 2.92
N PHE A 35 -4.08 11.59 1.67
CA PHE A 35 -3.69 12.93 1.23
C PHE A 35 -4.90 13.81 0.85
N SER A 36 -4.67 15.12 0.78
CA SER A 36 -5.67 16.07 0.27
C SER A 36 -5.92 15.86 -1.23
N LYS A 37 -7.11 16.25 -1.71
CA LYS A 37 -7.48 16.12 -3.13
C LYS A 37 -6.49 16.78 -4.08
N LYS A 38 -5.92 17.93 -3.69
CA LYS A 38 -4.90 18.64 -4.48
C LYS A 38 -3.67 17.76 -4.69
N LYS A 39 -3.14 17.18 -3.61
CA LYS A 39 -1.95 16.32 -3.67
C LYS A 39 -2.23 15.01 -4.38
N GLN A 40 -3.43 14.45 -4.25
CA GLN A 40 -3.84 13.28 -5.02
C GLN A 40 -3.80 13.58 -6.53
N GLN A 41 -4.34 14.72 -6.96
CA GLN A 41 -4.27 15.14 -8.37
C GLN A 41 -2.81 15.28 -8.84
N GLU A 42 -1.95 15.95 -8.08
CA GLU A 42 -0.52 16.09 -8.42
C GLU A 42 0.23 14.75 -8.56
N LEU A 43 -0.24 13.68 -7.91
CA LEU A 43 0.38 12.34 -8.01
C LEU A 43 -0.19 11.48 -9.14
N LEU A 44 -1.37 11.82 -9.66
CA LEU A 44 -2.09 11.07 -10.70
C LEU A 44 -1.97 11.69 -12.10
N TYR A 45 -1.36 12.86 -12.21
CA TYR A 45 -1.11 13.60 -13.46
C TYR A 45 0.39 13.84 -13.65
#